data_AF-A0A496SF18-F1
#
_entry.id   AF-A0A496SF18-F1
#
_cell.length_a   1.000
_cell.length_b   1.000
_cell.length_c   1.000
_cell.angle_alpha   90.00
_cell.angle_beta   90.00
_cell.angle_gamma   90.00
#
_symmetry.space_group_name_H-M   'P 1'
#
loop_
_entity.id
_entity.type
_entity.pdbx_description
1 polymer ?
#
loop_
_entity_poly.entity_id
_entity_poly.type
_entity_poly.pdbx_seq_one_letter_code
_entity_poly.pdbx_strand_id
1 'polypeptide(L)'
;MKGLRTAVIGVGTFGENHARAYAEYGRSELVWVCDLNEERGRKVASRYGARYTPDYEEVARDPSVQAVSIATPDFAHTEPVLRMIEAGKHVLVEKPLATSLEEARKMVEAAKDAGVVLMVDFHNRWNPPFLRAKREVLEGKIGEPLVGFARLSDTIYVPTEMLSWAGRSGPQWFLMSHTADLMCWLVGRQPRKVYAVGEKKVLKDMGIDTYDFVQAVLRFEGGTSVTLESCWVLPNSIPRLIDFQVYLAGTKGRISVEVGFQGIEVAAEELSHPFVLGQEDAYGRTVGFVQEPIYHFVDCVLDDRPPQCPGEDGLRTTALIEAALRSIGEGRPVDIEL
;
A
#
# COMPACT_ATOMS: atom_id res chain seq x y z
N MET A 1 -26.16 14.26 -10.38
CA MET A 1 -26.17 13.68 -9.03
C MET A 1 -25.07 14.36 -8.24
N LYS A 2 -25.24 14.64 -6.94
CA LYS A 2 -24.15 15.14 -6.11
C LYS A 2 -23.15 14.00 -5.90
N GLY A 3 -21.85 14.25 -6.07
CA GLY A 3 -20.80 13.24 -5.86
C GLY A 3 -20.71 12.78 -4.40
N LEU A 4 -20.05 11.64 -4.17
CA LEU A 4 -19.72 11.16 -2.83
C LEU A 4 -18.86 12.22 -2.12
N ARG A 5 -19.30 12.71 -0.97
CA ARG A 5 -18.55 13.74 -0.24
C ARG A 5 -17.44 13.09 0.58
N THR A 6 -16.21 13.40 0.23
CA THR A 6 -14.99 12.71 0.70
C THR A 6 -14.09 13.63 1.50
N ALA A 7 -13.28 13.03 2.39
CA ALA A 7 -12.24 13.71 3.11
C ALA A 7 -10.91 12.95 3.01
N VAL A 8 -9.80 13.64 3.25
CA VAL A 8 -8.46 13.01 3.34
C VAL A 8 -7.82 13.41 4.67
N ILE A 9 -7.38 12.43 5.45
CA ILE A 9 -6.61 12.60 6.69
C ILE A 9 -5.16 12.20 6.41
N GLY A 10 -4.26 13.18 6.48
CA GLY A 10 -2.87 13.10 6.03
C GLY A 10 -2.76 13.45 4.55
N VAL A 11 -2.14 14.59 4.21
CA VAL A 11 -1.88 15.02 2.82
C VAL A 11 -0.40 15.21 2.55
N GLY A 12 0.41 14.24 3.01
CA GLY A 12 1.79 14.06 2.56
C GLY A 12 1.86 13.60 1.09
N THR A 13 2.98 12.98 0.69
CA THR A 13 3.23 12.58 -0.70
C THR A 13 2.08 11.78 -1.33
N PHE A 14 1.61 10.72 -0.66
CA PHE A 14 0.49 9.92 -1.16
C PHE A 14 -0.86 10.58 -0.89
N GLY A 15 -1.05 11.18 0.30
CA GLY A 15 -2.31 11.85 0.63
C GLY A 15 -2.70 13.00 -0.32
N GLU A 16 -1.74 13.73 -0.90
CA GLU A 16 -2.03 14.70 -1.96
C GLU A 16 -2.57 14.00 -3.23
N ASN A 17 -2.10 12.80 -3.56
CA ASN A 17 -2.65 12.00 -4.65
C ASN A 17 -4.11 11.59 -4.37
N HIS A 18 -4.45 11.23 -3.12
CA HIS A 18 -5.84 10.97 -2.72
C HIS A 18 -6.71 12.22 -2.88
N ALA A 19 -6.24 13.37 -2.38
CA ALA A 19 -6.97 14.63 -2.50
C ALA A 19 -7.23 14.99 -3.96
N ARG A 20 -6.21 14.89 -4.82
CA ARG A 20 -6.34 15.11 -6.25
C ARG A 20 -7.31 14.14 -6.90
N ALA A 21 -7.20 12.84 -6.63
CA ALA A 21 -8.09 11.83 -7.19
C ALA A 21 -9.56 12.11 -6.83
N TYR A 22 -9.85 12.43 -5.57
CA TYR A 22 -11.21 12.78 -5.16
C TYR A 22 -11.73 14.08 -5.78
N ALA A 23 -10.85 15.04 -6.08
CA ALA A 23 -11.21 16.29 -6.73
C ALA A 23 -11.42 16.14 -8.25
N GLU A 24 -10.66 15.26 -8.91
CA GLU A 24 -10.75 15.01 -10.37
C GLU A 24 -11.85 14.00 -10.72
N TYR A 25 -12.23 13.12 -9.80
CA TYR A 25 -13.23 12.10 -10.07
C TYR A 25 -14.64 12.67 -10.02
N GLY A 26 -15.33 12.72 -11.17
CA GLY A 26 -16.66 13.32 -11.30
C GLY A 26 -17.78 12.68 -10.46
N ARG A 27 -17.53 11.56 -9.78
CA ARG A 27 -18.44 10.94 -8.80
C ARG A 27 -18.09 11.26 -7.34
N SER A 28 -17.11 12.14 -7.09
CA SER A 28 -16.63 12.53 -5.76
C SER A 28 -16.62 14.07 -5.61
N GLU A 29 -16.70 14.53 -4.37
CA GLU A 29 -16.52 15.93 -3.97
C GLU A 29 -15.60 15.94 -2.74
N LEU A 30 -14.35 16.42 -2.87
CA LEU A 30 -13.44 16.57 -1.74
C LEU A 30 -13.89 17.75 -0.87
N VAL A 31 -14.33 17.48 0.35
CA VAL A 31 -14.90 18.51 1.25
C VAL A 31 -13.97 18.90 2.40
N TRP A 32 -13.08 18.00 2.81
CA TRP A 32 -12.14 18.20 3.90
C TRP A 32 -10.76 17.64 3.58
N VAL A 33 -9.75 18.39 4.00
CA VAL A 33 -8.37 17.95 4.13
C VAL A 33 -7.98 18.14 5.59
N CYS A 34 -7.46 17.10 6.21
CA CYS A 34 -6.97 17.11 7.57
C CYS A 34 -5.46 16.82 7.58
N ASP A 35 -4.67 17.68 8.19
CA ASP A 35 -3.23 17.48 8.35
C ASP A 35 -2.70 18.24 9.57
N LEU A 36 -1.77 17.64 10.32
CA LEU A 36 -1.12 18.30 11.45
C LEU A 36 -0.18 19.43 11.00
N ASN A 37 0.32 19.36 9.76
CA ASN A 37 1.09 20.45 9.16
C ASN A 37 0.12 21.44 8.48
N GLU A 38 -0.07 22.59 9.12
CA GLU A 38 -1.00 23.61 8.67
C GLU A 38 -0.69 24.16 7.28
N GLU A 39 0.59 24.41 6.98
CA GLU A 39 1.01 24.94 5.68
C GLU A 39 0.64 23.98 4.55
N ARG A 40 1.02 22.70 4.70
CA ARG A 40 0.70 21.64 3.75
C ARG A 40 -0.80 21.43 3.62
N GLY A 41 -1.50 21.31 4.74
CA GLY A 41 -2.94 21.08 4.77
C GLY A 41 -3.73 22.21 4.08
N ARG A 42 -3.42 23.47 4.40
CA ARG A 42 -4.07 24.64 3.76
C ARG A 42 -3.75 24.75 2.28
N LYS A 43 -2.50 24.45 1.88
CA LYS A 43 -2.09 24.47 0.46
C LYS A 43 -2.93 23.49 -0.36
N VAL A 44 -3.04 22.24 0.09
CA VAL A 44 -3.82 21.20 -0.60
C VAL A 44 -5.31 21.52 -0.56
N ALA A 45 -5.85 21.94 0.59
CA ALA A 45 -7.24 22.33 0.73
C ALA A 45 -7.63 23.47 -0.24
N SER A 46 -6.82 24.53 -0.29
CA SER A 46 -7.01 25.66 -1.20
C SER A 46 -6.96 25.24 -2.67
N ARG A 47 -6.01 24.38 -3.04
CA ARG A 47 -5.83 23.87 -4.41
C ARG A 47 -7.09 23.19 -4.96
N TYR A 48 -7.81 22.47 -4.10
CA TYR A 48 -8.98 21.67 -4.49
C TYR A 48 -10.31 22.21 -3.97
N GLY A 49 -10.33 23.41 -3.37
CA GLY A 49 -11.55 24.03 -2.84
C GLY A 49 -12.16 23.32 -1.61
N ALA A 50 -11.36 22.55 -0.88
CA ALA A 50 -11.76 21.85 0.34
C ALA A 50 -11.54 22.71 1.60
N ARG A 51 -12.17 22.32 2.71
CA ARG A 51 -11.88 22.90 4.03
C ARG A 51 -10.65 22.25 4.65
N TYR A 52 -9.87 23.03 5.40
CA TYR A 52 -8.74 22.53 6.18
C TYR A 52 -9.10 22.43 7.66
N THR A 53 -8.66 21.36 8.33
CA THR A 53 -8.62 21.23 9.79
C THR A 53 -7.32 20.54 10.23
N PRO A 54 -6.75 20.86 11.41
CA PRO A 54 -5.71 20.05 12.04
C PRO A 54 -6.28 18.85 12.82
N ASP A 55 -7.59 18.77 13.02
CA ASP A 55 -8.25 17.83 13.91
C ASP A 55 -9.28 16.97 13.15
N TYR A 56 -8.97 15.68 12.99
CA TYR A 56 -9.87 14.76 12.28
C TYR A 56 -11.22 14.58 12.99
N GLU A 57 -11.37 14.97 14.26
CA GLU A 57 -12.66 14.96 14.94
C GLU A 57 -13.68 15.90 14.31
N GLU A 58 -13.23 16.99 13.67
CA GLU A 58 -14.12 17.86 12.90
C GLU A 58 -14.67 17.13 11.67
N VAL A 59 -13.83 16.33 11.00
CA VAL A 59 -14.25 15.49 9.87
C VAL A 59 -15.24 14.44 10.36
N ALA A 60 -14.96 13.79 11.49
CA ALA A 60 -15.82 12.77 12.09
C ALA A 60 -17.22 13.30 12.41
N ARG A 61 -17.31 14.51 12.97
CA ARG A 61 -18.56 15.18 13.38
C ARG A 61 -19.36 15.76 12.23
N ASP A 62 -18.76 15.97 11.06
CA ASP A 62 -19.47 16.50 9.90
C ASP A 62 -20.36 15.40 9.27
N PRO A 63 -21.71 15.51 9.38
CA PRO A 63 -22.63 14.50 8.86
C PRO A 63 -22.68 14.47 7.32
N SER A 64 -22.11 15.48 6.67
CA SER A 64 -22.06 15.54 5.22
C SER A 64 -20.89 14.74 4.61
N VAL A 65 -19.90 14.32 5.41
CA VAL A 65 -18.78 13.49 4.94
C VAL A 65 -19.20 12.02 4.99
N GLN A 66 -19.17 11.35 3.85
CA GLN A 66 -19.61 9.97 3.69
C GLN A 66 -18.45 8.98 3.68
N ALA A 67 -17.31 9.37 3.11
CA ALA A 67 -16.14 8.51 3.02
C ALA A 67 -14.83 9.28 3.26
N VAL A 68 -13.81 8.59 3.75
CA VAL A 68 -12.53 9.21 4.14
C VAL A 68 -11.36 8.36 3.67
N SER A 69 -10.32 9.00 3.12
CA SER A 69 -9.01 8.38 2.99
C SER A 69 -8.13 8.66 4.20
N ILE A 70 -7.50 7.63 4.74
CA ILE A 70 -6.48 7.72 5.78
C ILE A 70 -5.12 7.46 5.12
N ALA A 71 -4.33 8.52 4.95
CA ALA A 71 -3.00 8.52 4.34
C ALA A 71 -1.97 9.16 5.30
N THR A 72 -2.08 8.80 6.59
CA THR A 72 -1.11 9.12 7.64
C THR A 72 0.11 8.17 7.54
N PRO A 73 1.18 8.35 8.33
CA PRO A 73 2.21 7.33 8.45
C PRO A 73 1.63 5.97 8.87
N ASP A 74 2.25 4.88 8.42
CA ASP A 74 1.71 3.52 8.56
C ASP A 74 1.40 3.08 10.01
N PHE A 75 2.25 3.42 10.97
CA PHE A 75 2.03 3.17 12.39
C PHE A 75 0.89 4.00 13.00
N ALA A 76 0.32 4.96 12.26
CA ALA A 76 -0.67 5.93 12.73
C ALA A 76 -2.02 5.80 12.00
N HIS A 77 -2.27 4.67 11.31
CA HIS A 77 -3.55 4.42 10.65
C HIS A 77 -4.68 4.07 11.63
N THR A 78 -4.39 3.28 12.66
CA THR A 78 -5.39 2.59 13.49
C THR A 78 -6.41 3.53 14.12
N GLU A 79 -5.94 4.55 14.83
CA GLU A 79 -6.80 5.50 15.56
C GLU A 79 -7.76 6.27 14.64
N PRO A 80 -7.30 6.98 13.59
CA PRO A 80 -8.21 7.69 12.70
C PRO A 80 -9.15 6.75 11.93
N VAL A 81 -8.72 5.53 11.55
CA VAL A 81 -9.61 4.55 10.92
C VAL A 81 -10.75 4.15 11.85
N LEU A 82 -10.44 3.72 13.08
CA LEU A 82 -11.46 3.32 14.05
C LEU A 82 -12.43 4.47 14.33
N ARG A 83 -11.90 5.68 14.46
CA ARG A 83 -12.72 6.87 14.71
C ARG A 83 -13.66 7.20 13.56
N MET A 84 -13.22 7.10 12.30
CA MET A 84 -14.08 7.32 11.14
C MET A 84 -15.15 6.24 10.99
N ILE A 85 -14.80 4.98 11.28
CA ILE A 85 -15.76 3.86 11.30
C ILE A 85 -16.83 4.09 12.36
N GLU A 86 -16.45 4.49 13.58
CA GLU A 86 -17.40 4.82 14.66
C GLU A 86 -18.35 5.97 14.26
N ALA A 87 -17.87 6.92 13.45
CA ALA A 87 -18.69 7.99 12.87
C ALA A 87 -19.57 7.53 11.70
N GLY A 88 -19.59 6.23 11.36
CA GLY A 88 -20.38 5.65 10.27
C GLY A 88 -19.84 5.98 8.88
N LYS A 89 -18.55 6.29 8.73
CA LYS A 89 -17.94 6.67 7.45
C LYS A 89 -17.27 5.47 6.79
N HIS A 90 -17.36 5.41 5.46
CA HIS A 90 -16.56 4.47 4.67
C HIS A 90 -15.08 4.89 4.69
N VAL A 91 -14.17 3.93 4.72
CA VAL A 91 -12.74 4.18 4.89
C VAL A 91 -11.92 3.51 3.79
N LEU A 92 -11.09 4.31 3.11
CA LEU A 92 -9.97 3.86 2.31
C LEU A 92 -8.69 4.17 3.10
N VAL A 93 -7.92 3.16 3.49
CA VAL A 93 -6.68 3.32 4.25
C VAL A 93 -5.48 2.98 3.37
N GLU A 94 -4.43 3.79 3.44
CA GLU A 94 -3.15 3.46 2.81
C GLU A 94 -2.59 2.15 3.37
N LYS A 95 -1.69 1.52 2.61
CA LYS A 95 -1.04 0.28 3.07
C LYS A 95 0.16 0.58 3.97
N PRO A 96 0.52 -0.34 4.89
CA PRO A 96 -0.25 -1.51 5.34
C PRO A 96 -1.49 -1.08 6.15
N LEU A 97 -2.45 -1.99 6.34
CA LEU A 97 -3.64 -1.71 7.16
C LEU A 97 -3.25 -1.23 8.56
N ALA A 98 -2.35 -1.95 9.23
CA ALA A 98 -1.71 -1.56 10.47
C ALA A 98 -0.35 -2.25 10.61
N THR A 99 0.48 -1.77 11.53
CA THR A 99 1.76 -2.39 11.91
C THR A 99 1.63 -3.34 13.11
N SER A 100 0.41 -3.83 13.37
CA SER A 100 0.05 -4.77 14.43
C SER A 100 -1.16 -5.61 13.99
N LEU A 101 -1.09 -6.93 14.13
CA LEU A 101 -2.19 -7.85 13.86
C LEU A 101 -3.39 -7.57 14.76
N GLU A 102 -3.16 -7.26 16.03
CA GLU A 102 -4.23 -6.92 16.95
C GLU A 102 -5.00 -5.68 16.49
N GLU A 103 -4.29 -4.64 16.07
CA GLU A 103 -4.89 -3.41 15.56
C GLU A 103 -5.60 -3.61 14.22
N ALA A 104 -4.98 -4.32 13.28
CA ALA A 104 -5.60 -4.69 12.02
C ALA A 104 -6.91 -5.46 12.23
N ARG A 105 -6.93 -6.40 13.19
CA ARG A 105 -8.14 -7.18 13.51
C ARG A 105 -9.23 -6.27 14.08
N LYS A 106 -8.88 -5.36 14.99
CA LYS A 106 -9.83 -4.36 15.54
C LYS A 106 -10.46 -3.52 14.43
N MET A 107 -9.67 -3.05 13.46
CA MET A 107 -10.17 -2.23 12.35
C MET A 107 -11.14 -2.99 11.46
N VAL A 108 -10.84 -4.24 11.12
CA VAL A 108 -11.71 -5.08 10.28
C VAL A 108 -13.03 -5.41 10.99
N GLU A 109 -12.98 -5.86 12.24
CA GLU A 109 -14.21 -6.17 12.98
C GLU A 109 -15.05 -4.91 13.22
N ALA A 110 -14.44 -3.77 13.54
CA ALA A 110 -15.17 -2.51 13.67
C ALA A 110 -15.88 -2.10 12.37
N ALA A 111 -15.22 -2.22 11.21
CA ALA A 111 -15.82 -1.90 9.92
C ALA A 111 -17.03 -2.81 9.61
N LYS A 112 -16.87 -4.11 9.89
CA LYS A 112 -17.91 -5.11 9.72
C LYS A 112 -19.11 -4.86 10.64
N ASP A 113 -18.87 -4.56 11.91
CA ASP A 113 -19.91 -4.28 12.90
C ASP A 113 -20.68 -2.98 12.57
N ALA A 114 -19.97 -1.97 12.05
CA ALA A 114 -20.59 -0.72 11.58
C ALA A 114 -21.27 -0.84 10.21
N GLY A 115 -21.04 -1.93 9.47
CA GLY A 115 -21.57 -2.11 8.12
C GLY A 115 -21.00 -1.12 7.09
N VAL A 116 -19.77 -0.64 7.30
CA VAL A 116 -19.11 0.31 6.41
C VAL A 116 -18.07 -0.40 5.52
N VAL A 117 -17.76 0.23 4.39
CA VAL A 117 -16.68 -0.25 3.51
C VAL A 117 -15.34 0.12 4.13
N LEU A 118 -14.49 -0.88 4.38
CA LEU A 118 -13.07 -0.71 4.67
C LEU A 118 -12.26 -1.31 3.51
N MET A 119 -11.51 -0.47 2.80
CA MET A 119 -10.64 -0.86 1.71
C MET A 119 -9.20 -0.44 2.02
N VAL A 120 -8.24 -1.30 1.69
CA VAL A 120 -6.80 -0.98 1.76
C VAL A 120 -6.30 -0.62 0.37
N ASP A 121 -5.50 0.44 0.26
CA ASP A 121 -4.93 0.88 -1.01
C ASP A 121 -3.73 0.02 -1.46
N PHE A 122 -4.04 -1.20 -1.90
CA PHE A 122 -3.09 -2.04 -2.63
C PHE A 122 -3.09 -1.70 -4.13
N HIS A 123 -2.70 -0.47 -4.46
CA HIS A 123 -2.70 0.06 -5.84
C HIS A 123 -1.95 -0.80 -6.87
N ASN A 124 -1.00 -1.63 -6.46
CA ASN A 124 -0.30 -2.54 -7.38
C ASN A 124 -1.23 -3.60 -8.01
N ARG A 125 -2.41 -3.85 -7.45
CA ARG A 125 -3.45 -4.66 -8.11
C ARG A 125 -4.07 -3.96 -9.33
N TRP A 126 -3.88 -2.65 -9.50
CA TRP A 126 -4.27 -1.88 -10.69
C TRP A 126 -3.10 -1.62 -11.65
N ASN A 127 -1.88 -1.99 -11.28
CA ASN A 127 -0.70 -1.79 -12.13
C ASN A 127 -0.80 -2.71 -13.39
N PRO A 128 -0.78 -2.17 -14.62
CA PRO A 128 -1.10 -2.95 -15.82
C PRO A 128 -0.26 -4.22 -16.03
N PRO A 129 1.08 -4.22 -15.87
CA PRO A 129 1.88 -5.44 -15.81
C PRO A 129 1.37 -6.52 -14.85
N PHE A 130 0.97 -6.15 -13.64
CA PHE A 130 0.47 -7.10 -12.64
C PHE A 130 -0.96 -7.55 -12.91
N LEU A 131 -1.83 -6.68 -13.44
CA LEU A 131 -3.15 -7.04 -13.95
C LEU A 131 -3.05 -8.07 -15.08
N ARG A 132 -2.13 -7.85 -16.03
CA ARG A 132 -1.83 -8.82 -17.09
C ARG A 132 -1.33 -10.13 -16.48
N ALA A 133 -0.35 -10.10 -15.58
CA ALA A 133 0.14 -11.28 -14.89
C ALA A 133 -0.99 -12.07 -14.21
N LYS A 134 -1.87 -11.40 -13.46
CA LYS A 134 -3.02 -12.03 -12.81
C LYS A 134 -3.94 -12.70 -13.81
N ARG A 135 -4.22 -12.06 -14.95
CA ARG A 135 -5.03 -12.65 -16.03
C ARG A 135 -4.40 -13.93 -16.56
N GLU A 136 -3.10 -13.94 -16.85
CA GLU A 136 -2.41 -15.14 -17.34
C GLU A 136 -2.45 -16.29 -16.32
N VAL A 137 -2.39 -15.99 -15.01
CA VAL A 137 -2.60 -16.99 -13.95
C VAL A 137 -4.03 -17.53 -13.97
N LEU A 138 -5.04 -16.66 -14.02
CA LEU A 138 -6.45 -17.05 -14.01
C LEU A 138 -6.85 -17.86 -15.26
N GLU A 139 -6.24 -17.57 -16.41
CA GLU A 139 -6.41 -18.34 -17.65
C GLU A 139 -5.65 -19.68 -17.64
N GLY A 140 -4.93 -20.00 -16.56
CA GLY A 140 -4.22 -21.26 -16.38
C GLY A 140 -2.97 -21.40 -17.25
N LYS A 141 -2.43 -20.31 -17.81
CA LYS A 141 -1.29 -20.31 -18.75
C LYS A 141 -0.02 -20.85 -18.12
N ILE A 142 0.18 -20.60 -16.83
CA ILE A 142 1.33 -21.13 -16.07
C ILE A 142 1.03 -22.45 -15.34
N GLY A 143 -0.21 -22.96 -15.42
CA GLY A 143 -0.64 -24.10 -14.59
C GLY A 143 -0.75 -23.74 -13.11
N GLU A 144 -0.45 -24.68 -12.22
CA GLU A 144 -0.48 -24.44 -10.77
C GLU A 144 0.79 -23.70 -10.32
N PRO A 145 0.70 -22.61 -9.55
CA PRO A 145 1.86 -21.91 -9.01
C PRO A 145 2.77 -22.85 -8.17
N LEU A 146 4.07 -22.86 -8.43
CA LEU A 146 5.04 -23.71 -7.73
C LEU A 146 6.09 -22.90 -6.96
N VAL A 147 6.71 -21.94 -7.64
CA VAL A 147 7.79 -21.13 -7.06
C VAL A 147 7.67 -19.69 -7.51
N GLY A 148 7.77 -18.76 -6.57
CA GLY A 148 7.73 -17.34 -6.84
C GLY A 148 8.84 -16.57 -6.13
N PHE A 149 9.10 -15.38 -6.63
CA PHE A 149 10.00 -14.41 -6.05
C PHE A 149 9.40 -13.02 -6.25
N ALA A 150 9.45 -12.18 -5.22
CA ALA A 150 9.12 -10.77 -5.34
C ALA A 150 10.14 -9.94 -4.55
N ARG A 151 10.72 -8.96 -5.22
CA ARG A 151 11.58 -7.94 -4.62
C ARG A 151 10.89 -6.61 -4.75
N LEU A 152 10.86 -5.85 -3.67
CA LEU A 152 10.61 -4.42 -3.72
C LEU A 152 11.59 -3.76 -2.75
N SER A 153 12.54 -3.02 -3.30
CA SER A 153 13.61 -2.37 -2.54
C SER A 153 13.77 -0.94 -2.99
N ASP A 154 14.09 -0.05 -2.07
CA ASP A 154 14.35 1.36 -2.38
C ASP A 154 15.82 1.72 -2.16
N THR A 155 16.22 2.83 -2.76
CA THR A 155 17.48 3.47 -2.37
C THR A 155 17.40 4.03 -0.96
N ILE A 156 18.59 4.21 -0.36
CA ILE A 156 18.75 4.75 0.99
C ILE A 156 18.15 6.15 1.16
N TYR A 157 17.92 6.88 0.06
CA TYR A 157 17.18 8.13 0.06
C TYR A 157 15.80 8.04 0.76
N VAL A 158 15.07 6.93 0.61
CA VAL A 158 13.72 6.80 1.18
C VAL A 158 13.74 6.88 2.71
N PRO A 159 14.49 6.03 3.44
CA PRO A 159 14.53 6.10 4.89
C PRO A 159 15.29 7.31 5.44
N THR A 160 16.22 7.92 4.70
CA THR A 160 17.06 9.01 5.23
C THR A 160 16.55 10.42 4.92
N GLU A 161 15.92 10.62 3.76
CA GLU A 161 15.51 11.95 3.28
C GLU A 161 13.99 12.05 3.08
N MET A 162 13.33 11.00 2.57
CA MET A 162 11.91 11.05 2.22
C MET A 162 10.99 10.83 3.43
N LEU A 163 11.30 9.83 4.26
CA LEU A 163 10.44 9.39 5.36
C LEU A 163 11.07 9.77 6.70
N SER A 164 10.71 10.94 7.22
CA SER A 164 11.15 11.40 8.55
C SER A 164 10.78 10.47 9.71
N TRP A 165 9.90 9.50 9.46
CA TRP A 165 9.40 8.52 10.41
C TRP A 165 9.87 7.09 10.12
N ALA A 166 10.87 6.88 9.25
CA ALA A 166 11.37 5.57 8.86
C ALA A 166 11.77 4.68 10.06
N GLY A 167 12.30 5.27 11.13
CA GLY A 167 12.66 4.56 12.37
C GLY A 167 11.46 4.01 13.17
N ARG A 168 10.23 4.37 12.82
CA ARG A 168 8.98 3.83 13.40
C ARG A 168 8.28 2.84 12.46
N SER A 169 8.88 2.56 11.31
CA SER A 169 8.40 1.62 10.29
C SER A 169 9.55 0.68 9.91
N GLY A 170 9.72 0.37 8.63
CA GLY A 170 10.79 -0.41 8.05
C GLY A 170 10.42 -0.97 6.68
N PRO A 171 11.40 -1.54 5.95
CA PRO A 171 11.14 -2.18 4.67
C PRO A 171 10.12 -3.32 4.80
N GLN A 172 9.97 -3.94 5.97
CA GLN A 172 8.94 -4.95 6.25
C GLN A 172 7.50 -4.41 6.21
N TRP A 173 7.27 -3.15 6.59
CA TRP A 173 5.93 -2.57 6.64
C TRP A 173 5.66 -1.74 5.40
N PHE A 174 6.62 -0.88 5.05
CA PHE A 174 6.47 0.03 3.93
C PHE A 174 6.55 -0.66 2.57
N LEU A 175 7.49 -1.61 2.40
CA LEU A 175 7.72 -2.28 1.10
C LEU A 175 7.12 -3.69 1.04
N MET A 176 7.42 -4.54 2.02
CA MET A 176 7.00 -5.94 1.97
C MET A 176 5.47 -6.09 2.01
N SER A 177 4.72 -5.10 2.50
CA SER A 177 3.25 -5.09 2.37
C SER A 177 2.78 -5.11 0.92
N HIS A 178 3.48 -4.44 -0.01
CA HIS A 178 3.15 -4.53 -1.43
C HIS A 178 3.39 -5.93 -1.98
N THR A 179 4.54 -6.53 -1.70
CA THR A 179 4.93 -7.82 -2.29
C THR A 179 4.20 -8.99 -1.62
N ALA A 180 3.92 -8.90 -0.32
CA ALA A 180 3.10 -9.85 0.41
C ALA A 180 1.66 -9.89 -0.13
N ASP A 181 1.01 -8.72 -0.25
CA ASP A 181 -0.32 -8.62 -0.87
C ASP A 181 -0.30 -9.17 -2.29
N LEU A 182 0.60 -8.64 -3.12
CA LEU A 182 0.64 -8.94 -4.55
C LEU A 182 0.90 -10.42 -4.82
N MET A 183 1.80 -11.06 -4.09
CA MET A 183 2.08 -12.49 -4.27
C MET A 183 0.94 -13.37 -3.78
N CYS A 184 0.28 -13.02 -2.67
CA CYS A 184 -0.93 -13.74 -2.23
C CYS A 184 -2.06 -13.57 -3.25
N TRP A 185 -2.23 -12.37 -3.81
CA TRP A 185 -3.21 -12.11 -4.85
C TRP A 185 -2.90 -12.87 -6.14
N LEU A 186 -1.66 -12.88 -6.62
CA LEU A 186 -1.27 -13.64 -7.82
C LEU A 186 -1.43 -15.15 -7.62
N VAL A 187 -0.96 -15.69 -6.50
CA VAL A 187 -1.08 -17.12 -6.17
C VAL A 187 -2.54 -17.52 -5.91
N GLY A 188 -3.39 -16.60 -5.45
CA GLY A 188 -4.83 -16.81 -5.24
C GLY A 188 -5.17 -17.60 -3.98
N ARG A 189 -4.23 -17.72 -3.04
CA ARG A 189 -4.40 -18.35 -1.72
C ARG A 189 -3.44 -17.74 -0.72
N GLN A 190 -3.57 -18.13 0.54
CA GLN A 190 -2.76 -17.59 1.65
C GLN A 190 -1.66 -18.56 2.07
N PRO A 191 -0.47 -18.06 2.46
CA PRO A 191 0.58 -18.89 3.03
C PRO A 191 0.20 -19.35 4.44
N ARG A 192 0.76 -20.49 4.86
CA ARG A 192 0.58 -21.07 6.21
C ARG A 192 1.78 -20.87 7.11
N LYS A 193 2.98 -20.83 6.53
CA LYS A 193 4.24 -20.70 7.28
C LYS A 193 5.14 -19.67 6.62
N VAL A 194 5.95 -19.03 7.44
CA VAL A 194 7.01 -18.14 7.01
C VAL A 194 8.30 -18.45 7.77
N TYR A 195 9.41 -18.43 7.04
CA TYR A 195 10.75 -18.30 7.61
C TYR A 195 11.34 -16.99 7.14
N ALA A 196 11.88 -16.16 8.03
CA ALA A 196 12.44 -14.87 7.65
C ALA A 196 13.77 -14.56 8.35
N VAL A 197 14.56 -13.74 7.67
CA VAL A 197 15.81 -13.16 8.16
C VAL A 197 15.81 -11.67 7.86
N GLY A 198 16.48 -10.89 8.68
CA GLY A 198 16.61 -9.44 8.48
C GLY A 198 17.69 -8.89 9.39
N GLU A 199 18.27 -7.76 9.00
CA GLU A 199 19.40 -7.15 9.71
C GLU A 199 19.17 -5.66 9.93
N LYS A 200 19.68 -5.14 11.06
CA LYS A 200 19.73 -3.70 11.35
C LYS A 200 21.19 -3.28 11.48
N LYS A 201 21.76 -2.67 10.45
CA LYS A 201 23.19 -2.31 10.44
C LYS A 201 23.42 -0.88 9.96
N VAL A 202 23.29 -0.63 8.67
CA VAL A 202 23.59 0.68 8.04
C VAL A 202 22.68 1.77 8.59
N LEU A 203 21.36 1.56 8.57
CA LEU A 203 20.40 2.57 9.04
C LEU A 203 20.52 2.79 10.55
N LYS A 204 20.78 1.72 11.29
CA LYS A 204 21.02 1.79 12.74
C LYS A 204 22.26 2.60 13.08
N ASP A 205 23.36 2.42 12.34
CA ASP A 205 24.59 3.20 12.48
C ASP A 205 24.38 4.68 12.13
N MET A 206 23.38 4.99 11.31
CA MET A 206 22.93 6.36 10.98
C MET A 206 21.91 6.93 11.99
N GLY A 207 21.54 6.19 13.04
CA GLY A 207 20.59 6.63 14.06
C GLY A 207 19.11 6.37 13.73
N ILE A 208 18.82 5.57 12.70
CA ILE A 208 17.46 5.19 12.30
C ILE A 208 17.22 3.73 12.75
N ASP A 209 16.42 3.53 13.80
CA ASP A 209 16.16 2.19 14.37
C ASP A 209 15.16 1.36 13.55
N THR A 210 15.58 0.92 12.37
CA THR A 210 14.79 0.02 11.51
C THR A 210 15.66 -1.02 10.82
N TYR A 211 15.03 -1.98 10.14
CA TYR A 211 15.72 -2.97 9.32
C TYR A 211 16.31 -2.33 8.06
N ASP A 212 17.52 -2.73 7.71
CA ASP A 212 18.10 -2.43 6.40
C ASP A 212 17.41 -3.28 5.33
N PHE A 213 17.16 -4.55 5.65
CA PHE A 213 16.44 -5.48 4.79
C PHE A 213 15.70 -6.55 5.60
N VAL A 214 14.69 -7.13 4.96
CA VAL A 214 13.98 -8.34 5.38
C VAL A 214 13.81 -9.25 4.16
N GLN A 215 14.14 -10.53 4.33
CA GLN A 215 13.88 -11.61 3.39
C GLN A 215 13.01 -12.66 4.05
N ALA A 216 12.00 -13.15 3.33
CA ALA A 216 11.06 -14.13 3.85
C ALA A 216 10.77 -15.22 2.83
N VAL A 217 10.68 -16.48 3.27
CA VAL A 217 10.21 -17.62 2.48
C VAL A 217 8.85 -18.04 3.00
N LEU A 218 7.84 -17.82 2.19
CA LEU A 218 6.45 -18.19 2.42
C LEU A 218 6.19 -19.61 1.90
N ARG A 219 5.48 -20.41 2.71
CA ARG A 219 5.00 -21.74 2.32
C ARG A 219 3.49 -21.75 2.29
N PHE A 220 2.93 -22.05 1.13
CA PHE A 220 1.49 -22.20 0.93
C PHE A 220 1.09 -23.67 1.08
N GLU A 221 -0.19 -23.91 1.32
CA GLU A 221 -0.75 -25.25 1.14
C GLU A 221 -0.53 -25.74 -0.30
N GLY A 222 -0.36 -27.04 -0.49
CA GLY A 222 -0.10 -27.62 -1.82
C GLY A 222 1.32 -27.40 -2.34
N GLY A 223 2.26 -26.94 -1.51
CA GLY A 223 3.70 -26.98 -1.80
C GLY A 223 4.28 -25.75 -2.50
N THR A 224 3.47 -24.74 -2.86
CA THR A 224 4.01 -23.49 -3.43
C THR A 224 4.92 -22.80 -2.43
N SER A 225 6.06 -22.29 -2.92
CA SER A 225 7.00 -21.49 -2.14
C SER A 225 7.20 -20.13 -2.79
N VAL A 226 7.16 -19.05 -2.01
CA VAL A 226 7.45 -17.70 -2.51
C VAL A 226 8.50 -17.05 -1.63
N THR A 227 9.54 -16.48 -2.24
CA THR A 227 10.51 -15.65 -1.54
C THR A 227 10.14 -14.18 -1.72
N LEU A 228 10.07 -13.44 -0.62
CA LEU A 228 9.95 -11.99 -0.59
C LEU A 228 11.28 -11.36 -0.16
N GLU A 229 11.63 -10.25 -0.78
CA GLU A 229 12.78 -9.43 -0.41
C GLU A 229 12.39 -7.96 -0.37
N SER A 230 12.75 -7.29 0.71
CA SER A 230 12.63 -5.84 0.84
C SER A 230 13.87 -5.25 1.47
N CYS A 231 14.44 -4.23 0.83
CA CYS A 231 15.68 -3.57 1.25
C CYS A 231 15.54 -2.05 1.10
N TRP A 232 16.17 -1.32 2.02
CA TRP A 232 16.14 0.15 2.10
C TRP A 232 17.52 0.79 2.02
N VAL A 233 18.55 0.01 1.68
CA VAL A 233 19.94 0.46 1.65
C VAL A 233 20.56 0.29 0.27
N LEU A 234 19.75 0.26 -0.79
CA LEU A 234 20.30 0.33 -2.15
C LEU A 234 21.00 1.69 -2.35
N PRO A 235 22.12 1.72 -3.10
CA PRO A 235 22.86 2.95 -3.27
C PRO A 235 22.09 3.93 -4.17
N ASN A 236 22.17 5.23 -3.88
CA ASN A 236 21.55 6.29 -4.69
C ASN A 236 22.14 6.40 -6.11
N SER A 237 23.22 5.66 -6.42
CA SER A 237 23.84 5.63 -7.75
C SER A 237 23.12 4.73 -8.76
N ILE A 238 22.10 3.97 -8.36
CA ILE A 238 21.27 3.24 -9.32
C ILE A 238 20.30 4.22 -10.01
N PRO A 239 19.91 3.98 -11.27
CA PRO A 239 19.12 4.94 -12.05
C PRO A 239 17.63 4.99 -11.66
N ARG A 240 17.25 4.47 -10.50
CA ARG A 240 15.84 4.36 -10.08
C ARG A 240 15.71 4.41 -8.57
N LEU A 241 14.64 5.03 -8.08
CA LEU A 241 14.32 5.03 -6.66
C LEU A 241 13.90 3.63 -6.17
N ILE A 242 13.15 2.91 -7.02
CA ILE A 242 12.44 1.67 -6.66
C ILE A 242 12.95 0.52 -7.55
N ASP A 243 13.44 -0.55 -6.93
CA ASP A 243 13.80 -1.82 -7.56
C ASP A 243 12.68 -2.84 -7.30
N PHE A 244 11.79 -3.04 -8.28
CA PHE A 244 10.60 -3.87 -8.14
C PHE A 244 10.53 -4.95 -9.22
N GLN A 245 10.70 -6.19 -8.79
CA GLN A 245 10.65 -7.37 -9.64
C GLN A 245 9.72 -8.45 -9.07
N VAL A 246 8.97 -9.12 -9.93
CA VAL A 246 8.12 -10.27 -9.58
C VAL A 246 8.34 -11.39 -10.58
N TYR A 247 8.46 -12.60 -10.07
CA TYR A 247 8.56 -13.84 -10.84
C TYR A 247 7.62 -14.88 -10.24
N LEU A 248 6.92 -15.61 -11.11
CA LEU A 248 6.08 -16.73 -10.70
C LEU A 248 6.14 -17.84 -11.75
N ALA A 249 6.66 -18.99 -11.38
CA ALA A 249 6.62 -20.20 -12.19
C ALA A 249 5.59 -21.18 -11.64
N GLY A 250 4.83 -21.76 -12.55
CA GLY A 250 3.92 -22.86 -12.28
C GLY A 250 4.28 -24.10 -13.08
N THR A 251 3.41 -25.12 -13.02
CA THR A 251 3.63 -26.43 -13.65
C THR A 251 3.70 -26.40 -15.18
N LYS A 252 3.23 -25.32 -15.84
CA LYS A 252 3.14 -25.23 -17.32
C LYS A 252 3.84 -24.01 -17.91
N GLY A 253 4.27 -23.06 -17.10
CA GLY A 253 4.84 -21.80 -17.60
C GLY A 253 5.31 -20.88 -16.49
N ARG A 254 5.71 -19.68 -16.87
CA ARG A 254 6.16 -18.65 -15.93
C ARG A 254 5.73 -17.25 -16.35
N ILE A 255 5.67 -16.37 -15.37
CA ILE A 255 5.50 -14.93 -15.50
C ILE A 255 6.75 -14.27 -14.91
N SER A 256 7.23 -13.22 -15.57
CA SER A 256 8.25 -12.32 -15.05
C SER A 256 7.80 -10.90 -15.31
N VAL A 257 7.80 -10.07 -14.28
CA VAL A 257 7.44 -8.66 -14.34
C VAL A 257 8.59 -7.87 -13.76
N GLU A 258 9.12 -6.93 -14.54
CA GLU A 258 10.14 -5.97 -14.13
C GLU A 258 9.49 -4.59 -14.17
N VAL A 259 9.48 -3.88 -13.05
CA VAL A 259 8.83 -2.56 -12.91
C VAL A 259 9.86 -1.47 -12.64
N GLY A 260 11.12 -1.83 -12.34
CA GLY A 260 12.22 -0.86 -12.16
C GLY A 260 12.63 -0.15 -13.46
N PHE A 261 12.28 -0.70 -14.63
CA PHE A 261 12.43 -0.03 -15.92
C PHE A 261 11.10 -0.10 -16.69
N GLN A 262 10.48 1.07 -16.90
CA GLN A 262 9.13 1.16 -17.47
C GLN A 262 9.12 1.59 -18.94
N GLY A 263 10.20 1.25 -19.67
CA GLY A 263 10.33 1.50 -21.10
C GLY A 263 10.80 2.91 -21.47
N ILE A 264 11.19 3.71 -20.48
CA ILE A 264 11.78 5.04 -20.68
C ILE A 264 13.08 5.18 -19.88
N GLU A 265 14.09 5.73 -20.54
CA GLU A 265 15.37 6.11 -19.97
C GLU A 265 15.63 7.58 -20.31
N VAL A 266 16.07 8.33 -19.31
CA VAL A 266 16.45 9.73 -19.47
C VAL A 266 17.90 9.87 -19.02
N ALA A 267 18.78 10.20 -19.97
CA ALA A 267 20.18 10.51 -19.71
C ALA A 267 20.38 12.03 -19.74
N ALA A 268 20.56 12.62 -18.56
CA ALA A 268 20.87 14.04 -18.38
C ALA A 268 22.21 14.18 -17.63
N GLU A 269 22.28 14.96 -16.54
CA GLU A 269 23.42 14.94 -15.63
C GLU A 269 23.63 13.55 -15.00
N GLU A 270 22.53 12.84 -14.78
CA GLU A 270 22.49 11.47 -14.29
C GLU A 270 21.58 10.60 -15.18
N LEU A 271 21.78 9.29 -15.11
CA LEU A 271 20.89 8.32 -15.74
C LEU A 271 19.68 8.08 -14.84
N SER A 272 18.47 8.17 -15.38
CA SER A 272 17.23 7.88 -14.64
C SER A 272 16.26 7.02 -15.44
N HIS A 273 15.51 6.18 -14.72
CA HIS A 273 14.40 5.36 -15.16
C HIS A 273 13.13 5.85 -14.45
N PRO A 274 12.41 6.84 -15.01
CA PRO A 274 11.22 7.40 -14.39
C PRO A 274 10.10 6.38 -14.15
N PHE A 275 9.33 6.58 -13.08
CA PHE A 275 8.19 5.76 -12.70
C PHE A 275 6.89 6.24 -13.38
N VAL A 276 6.78 6.00 -14.68
CA VAL A 276 5.73 6.55 -15.56
C VAL A 276 4.37 5.82 -15.51
N LEU A 277 4.31 4.58 -15.03
CA LEU A 277 3.06 3.80 -14.99
C LEU A 277 2.18 4.17 -13.80
N GLY A 278 2.80 4.63 -12.70
CA GLY A 278 2.07 4.96 -11.48
C GLY A 278 1.24 6.22 -11.65
N GLN A 279 1.85 7.26 -12.20
CA GLN A 279 1.26 8.58 -12.25
C GLN A 279 2.01 9.50 -13.22
N GLU A 280 1.28 10.10 -14.14
CA GLU A 280 1.71 11.19 -15.02
C GLU A 280 0.59 12.22 -15.19
N ASP A 281 0.94 13.49 -15.33
CA ASP A 281 -0.03 14.53 -15.63
C ASP A 281 -0.17 14.69 -17.15
N ALA A 282 -1.39 14.45 -17.67
CA ALA A 282 -1.68 14.53 -19.09
C ALA A 282 -3.09 15.07 -19.33
N TYR A 283 -3.23 15.97 -20.31
CA TYR A 283 -4.52 16.52 -20.74
C TYR A 283 -5.35 17.16 -19.60
N GLY A 284 -4.68 17.77 -18.62
CA GLY A 284 -5.34 18.46 -17.50
C GLY A 284 -5.89 17.53 -16.41
N ARG A 285 -5.47 16.27 -16.38
CA ARG A 285 -5.78 15.29 -15.33
C ARG A 285 -4.58 14.40 -15.07
N THR A 286 -4.68 13.61 -14.03
CA THR A 286 -3.72 12.54 -13.80
C THR A 286 -4.10 11.25 -14.53
N VAL A 287 -3.09 10.56 -15.05
CA VAL A 287 -3.17 9.25 -15.71
C VAL A 287 -2.18 8.32 -15.03
N GLY A 288 -2.60 7.09 -14.75
CA GLY A 288 -1.77 6.11 -14.07
C GLY A 288 -2.62 5.20 -13.20
N PHE A 289 -2.01 4.16 -12.64
CA PHE A 289 -2.77 3.19 -11.85
C PHE A 289 -2.99 3.63 -10.40
N VAL A 290 -2.26 4.64 -9.88
CA VAL A 290 -2.32 5.03 -8.47
C VAL A 290 -3.69 5.64 -8.10
N GLN A 291 -4.40 6.25 -9.05
CA GLN A 291 -5.68 6.91 -8.79
C GLN A 291 -6.87 5.92 -8.91
N GLU A 292 -6.69 4.84 -9.68
CA GLU A 292 -7.71 3.83 -9.95
C GLU A 292 -8.30 3.15 -8.71
N PRO A 293 -7.54 2.74 -7.67
CA PRO A 293 -8.13 2.18 -6.44
C PRO A 293 -9.01 3.20 -5.69
N ILE A 294 -8.67 4.48 -5.75
CA ILE A 294 -9.45 5.56 -5.12
C ILE A 294 -10.78 5.75 -5.85
N TYR A 295 -10.76 5.74 -7.18
CA TYR A 295 -11.98 5.75 -8.01
C TYR A 295 -12.83 4.51 -7.75
N HIS A 296 -12.20 3.34 -7.70
CA HIS A 296 -12.85 2.08 -7.40
C HIS A 296 -13.52 2.11 -6.02
N PHE A 297 -12.87 2.69 -5.01
CA PHE A 297 -13.45 2.86 -3.68
C PHE A 297 -14.70 3.75 -3.70
N VAL A 298 -14.66 4.89 -4.39
CA VAL A 298 -15.84 5.77 -4.56
C VAL A 298 -16.99 5.01 -5.20
N ASP A 299 -16.72 4.25 -6.27
CA ASP A 299 -17.72 3.41 -6.92
C ASP A 299 -18.27 2.33 -5.98
N CYS A 300 -17.43 1.71 -5.14
CA CYS A 300 -17.89 0.71 -4.17
C CYS A 300 -18.92 1.27 -3.20
N VAL A 301 -18.67 2.47 -2.69
CA VAL A 301 -19.57 3.15 -1.76
C VAL A 301 -20.86 3.58 -2.45
N LEU A 302 -20.78 4.14 -3.66
CA LEU A 302 -21.96 4.63 -4.37
C LEU A 302 -22.83 3.52 -4.95
N ASP A 303 -22.22 2.43 -5.42
CA ASP A 303 -22.89 1.34 -6.12
C ASP A 303 -23.16 0.12 -5.22
N ASP A 304 -22.88 0.23 -3.92
CA ASP A 304 -23.05 -0.84 -2.91
C ASP A 304 -22.43 -2.17 -3.35
N ARG A 305 -21.16 -2.11 -3.80
CA ARG A 305 -20.40 -3.28 -4.26
C ARG A 305 -19.19 -3.56 -3.37
N PRO A 306 -18.81 -4.84 -3.19
CA PRO A 306 -17.64 -5.17 -2.39
C PRO A 306 -16.34 -4.63 -3.03
N PRO A 307 -15.40 -4.10 -2.22
CA PRO A 307 -14.11 -3.62 -2.73
C PRO A 307 -13.21 -4.79 -3.17
N GLN A 308 -12.30 -4.53 -4.12
CA GLN A 308 -11.33 -5.52 -4.61
C GLN A 308 -10.20 -5.80 -3.60
N CYS A 309 -9.97 -4.87 -2.67
CA CYS A 309 -8.96 -4.95 -1.61
C CYS A 309 -9.61 -4.70 -0.25
N PRO A 310 -10.55 -5.56 0.19
CA PRO A 310 -11.25 -5.34 1.45
C PRO A 310 -10.28 -5.41 2.64
N GLY A 311 -10.68 -4.87 3.80
CA GLY A 311 -9.86 -4.84 5.01
C GLY A 311 -9.24 -6.20 5.39
N GLU A 312 -9.91 -7.31 5.08
CA GLU A 312 -9.41 -8.67 5.32
C GLU A 312 -8.13 -8.99 4.54
N ASP A 313 -7.93 -8.42 3.34
CA ASP A 313 -6.66 -8.54 2.62
C ASP A 313 -5.52 -7.82 3.36
N GLY A 314 -5.84 -6.65 3.93
CA GLY A 314 -4.95 -5.91 4.82
C GLY A 314 -4.57 -6.71 6.07
N LEU A 315 -5.57 -7.28 6.74
CA LEU A 315 -5.38 -8.11 7.94
C LEU A 315 -4.45 -9.31 7.65
N ARG A 316 -4.67 -10.01 6.54
CA ARG A 316 -3.83 -11.14 6.13
C ARG A 316 -2.40 -10.71 5.81
N THR A 317 -2.24 -9.57 5.16
CA THR A 317 -0.92 -8.99 4.86
C THR A 317 -0.17 -8.61 6.13
N THR A 318 -0.85 -7.94 7.08
CA THR A 318 -0.27 -7.60 8.38
C THR A 318 0.11 -8.85 9.17
N ALA A 319 -0.76 -9.87 9.23
CA ALA A 319 -0.47 -11.14 9.90
C ALA A 319 0.79 -11.83 9.36
N LEU A 320 0.96 -11.83 8.03
CA LEU A 320 2.13 -12.40 7.37
C LEU A 320 3.41 -11.65 7.75
N ILE A 321 3.40 -10.32 7.72
CA ILE A 321 4.58 -9.51 8.06
C ILE A 321 4.94 -9.68 9.54
N GLU A 322 3.95 -9.66 10.44
CA GLU A 322 4.20 -9.87 11.87
C GLU A 322 4.76 -11.28 12.14
N ALA A 323 4.24 -12.30 11.45
CA ALA A 323 4.80 -13.64 11.52
C ALA A 323 6.24 -13.71 10.98
N ALA A 324 6.58 -12.93 9.94
CA ALA A 324 7.95 -12.83 9.45
C ALA A 324 8.87 -12.19 10.51
N LEU A 325 8.44 -11.12 11.17
CA LEU A 325 9.19 -10.50 12.27
C LEU A 325 9.38 -11.45 13.45
N ARG A 326 8.35 -12.22 13.81
CA ARG A 326 8.44 -13.27 14.82
C ARG A 326 9.45 -14.36 14.41
N SER A 327 9.43 -14.79 13.15
CA SER A 327 10.40 -15.76 12.62
C SER A 327 11.84 -15.28 12.72
N ILE A 328 12.10 -13.99 12.46
CA ILE A 328 13.43 -13.38 12.64
C ILE A 328 13.88 -13.49 14.10
N GLY A 329 13.01 -13.09 15.04
CA GLY A 329 13.33 -13.15 16.47
C GLY A 329 13.57 -14.57 16.99
N GLU A 330 12.85 -15.56 16.45
CA GLU A 330 12.93 -16.95 16.88
C GLU A 330 13.97 -17.80 16.12
N GLY A 331 14.48 -17.31 14.98
CA GLY A 331 15.45 -18.03 14.15
C GLY A 331 14.93 -19.33 13.53
N ARG A 332 13.61 -19.47 13.35
CA ARG A 332 12.96 -20.69 12.85
C ARG A 332 11.68 -20.37 12.06
N PRO A 333 11.19 -21.29 11.21
CA PRO A 333 9.88 -21.13 10.59
C PRO A 333 8.77 -21.08 11.63
N VAL A 334 7.78 -20.19 11.41
CA VAL A 334 6.59 -20.04 12.26
C VAL A 334 5.32 -20.12 11.41
N ASP A 335 4.21 -20.48 12.05
CA ASP A 335 2.88 -20.44 11.44
C ASP A 335 2.38 -19.00 11.31
N ILE A 336 1.54 -18.75 10.31
CA ILE A 336 0.84 -17.48 10.09
C ILE A 336 -0.57 -17.65 10.65
N GLU A 337 -0.89 -16.90 11.69
CA GLU A 337 -2.16 -16.98 12.43
C GLU A 337 -2.93 -15.66 12.29
N LEU A 338 -4.27 -15.74 12.17
CA LEU A 338 -5.14 -14.58 11.93
C LEU A 338 -5.84 -14.05 13.17
#